data_AF-A0A090T2P5-F1
#
_entry.id   AF-A0A090T2P5-F1
#
_cell.length_a   1.000
_cell.length_b   1.000
_cell.length_c   1.000
_cell.angle_alpha   90.00
_cell.angle_beta   90.00
_cell.angle_gamma   90.00
#
_symmetry.space_group_name_H-M   'P 1'
#
loop_
_entity.id
_entity.type
_entity.pdbx_description
1 polymer ?
#
loop_
_entity_poly.entity_id
_entity_poly.type
_entity_poly.pdbx_seq_one_letter_code
_entity_poly.pdbx_strand_id
1 'polypeptide(L)'
;MTVKQRKMAQSQPSLNRQTGAAAIWMGLTLVPIMGFTFWAVEGTRYVQETSRLRDAAEAAAIAVTIEDVESDSQALAKRYVENYVRDIKSSSVTTTKFVQEQDLDNNQDEYTQYTVNATTTHDSWFASSFIPSFNDTQDLAGYSLARKYPAYLGDNNIDIVFVSDFSGSMSSEWGSGGNKSRKIDDLKTAIDSISKRILCKEEDSELSKEFEVEECNEQQTEQANKVNNSIAFVPYNIRTRESDSDGYVYAVSQLRYKNNVDTWRTDTTYEQVDWNKWRSYYDYSIQYCSSQRYYCPNGSSEEQQEAKRIIGALGLGWSQYTYHTENYSYVNFNKTINQMMTNHFPKVKTHYRVDGNRLYAGYGSWQGDQFKSISLTNNIQKLSPISEMWAGGSTAVFQGIIRGAQVLADGDPNSDDEEEQEAYNKKVKMLLILSDGQESLITVFSINW
;
A
#
# COMPACT_ATOMS: atom_id res chain seq x y z
N MET A 1 -26.25 -89.71 -21.28
CA MET A 1 -25.65 -89.09 -20.08
C MET A 1 -24.15 -88.91 -20.27
N THR A 2 -23.68 -87.71 -20.64
CA THR A 2 -22.40 -87.17 -20.15
C THR A 2 -22.37 -85.66 -20.46
N VAL A 3 -22.28 -84.85 -19.41
CA VAL A 3 -21.95 -83.42 -19.48
C VAL A 3 -20.44 -83.30 -19.67
N LYS A 4 -19.96 -82.47 -20.59
CA LYS A 4 -18.57 -81.99 -20.59
C LYS A 4 -18.46 -80.54 -21.09
N GLN A 5 -18.29 -79.66 -20.11
CA GLN A 5 -17.58 -78.37 -20.07
C GLN A 5 -17.31 -77.63 -21.40
N ARG A 6 -17.94 -76.46 -21.57
CA ARG A 6 -17.38 -75.38 -22.41
C ARG A 6 -16.50 -74.49 -21.55
N LYS A 7 -15.20 -74.53 -21.80
CA LYS A 7 -14.23 -73.53 -21.32
C LYS A 7 -14.63 -72.16 -21.88
N MET A 8 -14.81 -71.18 -21.00
CA MET A 8 -14.81 -69.77 -21.38
C MET A 8 -13.39 -69.39 -21.79
N ALA A 9 -13.19 -69.06 -23.07
CA ALA A 9 -12.03 -68.30 -23.51
C ALA A 9 -12.46 -66.84 -23.59
N GLN A 10 -11.92 -66.02 -22.67
CA GLN A 10 -11.94 -64.57 -22.75
C GLN A 10 -11.32 -64.14 -24.08
N SER A 11 -12.09 -63.46 -24.94
CA SER A 11 -11.52 -62.60 -25.97
C SER A 11 -11.60 -61.16 -25.46
N GLN A 12 -10.49 -60.63 -24.95
CA GLN A 12 -10.32 -59.18 -24.83
C GLN A 12 -10.32 -58.59 -26.25
N PRO A 13 -11.21 -57.64 -26.58
CA PRO A 13 -11.11 -56.95 -27.87
C PRO A 13 -9.85 -56.10 -27.89
N SER A 14 -9.11 -56.21 -29.00
CA SER A 14 -7.79 -55.64 -29.20
C SER A 14 -7.80 -54.11 -29.25
N LEU A 15 -6.90 -53.49 -28.49
CA LEU A 15 -6.61 -52.04 -28.47
C LEU A 15 -6.15 -51.46 -29.82
N ASN A 16 -5.83 -52.31 -30.80
CA ASN A 16 -5.14 -51.91 -32.03
C ASN A 16 -6.05 -51.47 -33.19
N ARG A 17 -7.38 -51.44 -33.03
CA ARG A 17 -8.31 -51.03 -34.10
C ARG A 17 -8.93 -49.64 -33.92
N GLN A 18 -8.65 -48.94 -32.81
CA GLN A 18 -9.17 -47.60 -32.52
C GLN A 18 -8.10 -46.49 -32.60
N THR A 19 -6.84 -46.83 -32.83
CA THR A 19 -5.72 -45.87 -32.83
C THR A 19 -5.82 -44.82 -33.95
N GLY A 20 -6.32 -45.19 -35.14
CA GLY A 20 -6.47 -44.26 -36.26
C GLY A 20 -7.59 -43.23 -36.07
N ALA A 21 -8.78 -43.67 -35.63
CA ALA A 21 -9.88 -42.77 -35.35
C ALA A 21 -9.58 -41.86 -34.14
N ALA A 22 -8.96 -42.41 -33.09
CA ALA A 22 -8.52 -41.63 -31.94
C ALA A 22 -7.47 -40.58 -32.31
N ALA A 23 -6.52 -40.89 -33.21
CA ALA A 23 -5.54 -39.92 -33.70
C ALA A 23 -6.18 -38.78 -34.51
N ILE A 24 -7.19 -39.08 -35.34
CA ILE A 24 -7.94 -38.06 -36.09
C ILE A 24 -8.74 -37.17 -35.13
N TRP A 25 -9.46 -37.76 -34.17
CA TRP A 25 -10.17 -37.00 -33.13
C TRP A 25 -9.22 -36.17 -32.27
N MET A 26 -8.05 -36.69 -31.94
CA MET A 26 -7.01 -35.97 -31.22
C MET A 26 -6.54 -34.77 -32.03
N GLY A 27 -6.20 -34.94 -33.31
CA GLY A 27 -5.80 -33.82 -34.18
C GLY A 27 -6.88 -32.76 -34.32
N LEU A 28 -8.14 -33.15 -34.49
CA LEU A 28 -9.28 -32.25 -34.61
C LEU A 28 -9.63 -31.52 -33.31
N THR A 29 -9.38 -32.12 -32.15
CA THR A 29 -9.65 -31.50 -30.84
C THR A 29 -8.48 -30.68 -30.32
N LEU A 30 -7.24 -31.02 -30.71
CA LEU A 30 -6.04 -30.30 -30.32
C LEU A 30 -6.05 -28.85 -30.84
N VAL A 31 -6.48 -28.63 -32.09
CA VAL A 31 -6.53 -27.29 -32.71
C VAL A 31 -7.41 -26.31 -31.92
N PRO A 32 -8.69 -26.61 -31.62
CA PRO A 32 -9.51 -25.70 -30.82
C PRO A 32 -9.01 -25.57 -29.39
N ILE A 33 -8.50 -26.64 -28.75
CA ILE A 33 -7.91 -26.55 -27.41
C ILE A 33 -6.73 -25.57 -27.38
N MET A 34 -5.81 -25.70 -28.35
CA MET A 34 -4.66 -24.79 -28.47
C MET A 34 -5.12 -23.35 -28.74
N GLY A 35 -6.10 -23.15 -29.63
CA GLY A 35 -6.70 -21.85 -29.89
C GLY A 35 -7.26 -21.20 -28.62
N PHE A 36 -8.04 -21.95 -27.82
CA PHE A 36 -8.54 -21.44 -26.54
C PHE A 36 -7.44 -21.14 -25.54
N THR A 37 -6.38 -21.95 -25.47
CA THR A 37 -5.26 -21.66 -24.55
C THR A 37 -4.49 -20.42 -24.97
N PHE A 38 -4.20 -20.22 -26.26
CA PHE A 38 -3.53 -19.02 -26.75
C PHE A 38 -4.42 -17.79 -26.56
N TRP A 39 -5.70 -17.90 -26.88
CA TRP A 39 -6.67 -16.83 -26.65
C TRP A 39 -6.79 -16.46 -25.16
N ALA A 40 -6.79 -17.45 -24.26
CA ALA A 40 -6.84 -17.19 -22.81
C ALA A 40 -5.56 -16.52 -22.31
N VAL A 41 -4.38 -17.03 -22.68
CA VAL A 41 -3.09 -16.45 -22.24
C VAL A 41 -2.94 -15.03 -22.80
N GLU A 42 -3.14 -14.86 -24.09
CA GLU A 42 -2.95 -13.56 -24.74
C GLU A 42 -4.07 -12.56 -24.39
N GLY A 43 -5.31 -13.03 -24.23
CA GLY A 43 -6.42 -12.21 -23.75
C GLY A 43 -6.19 -11.70 -22.33
N THR A 44 -5.69 -12.55 -21.41
CA THR A 44 -5.34 -12.08 -20.05
C THR A 44 -4.20 -11.07 -20.05
N ARG A 45 -3.21 -11.23 -20.94
CA ARG A 45 -2.14 -10.25 -21.13
C ARG A 45 -2.70 -8.90 -21.59
N TYR A 46 -3.53 -8.88 -22.63
CA TYR A 46 -4.13 -7.62 -23.13
C TYR A 46 -5.03 -6.95 -22.10
N VAL A 47 -5.75 -7.70 -21.27
CA VAL A 47 -6.53 -7.14 -20.15
C VAL A 47 -5.59 -6.46 -19.15
N GLN A 48 -4.46 -7.08 -18.79
CA GLN A 48 -3.48 -6.47 -17.88
C GLN A 48 -2.81 -5.24 -18.49
N GLU A 49 -2.40 -5.31 -19.75
CA GLU A 49 -1.80 -4.18 -20.48
C GLU A 49 -2.79 -3.02 -20.63
N THR A 50 -4.08 -3.31 -20.89
CA THR A 50 -5.14 -2.30 -20.93
C THR A 50 -5.35 -1.64 -19.57
N SER A 51 -5.31 -2.41 -18.47
CA SER A 51 -5.40 -1.85 -17.12
C SER A 51 -4.26 -0.87 -16.86
N ARG A 52 -3.02 -1.28 -17.16
CA ARG A 52 -1.84 -0.40 -17.02
C ARG A 52 -1.93 0.84 -17.90
N LEU A 53 -2.45 0.72 -19.13
CA LEU A 53 -2.66 1.87 -20.01
C LEU A 53 -3.69 2.85 -19.45
N ARG A 54 -4.74 2.36 -18.78
CA ARG A 54 -5.73 3.21 -18.12
C ARG A 54 -5.14 3.91 -16.89
N ASP A 55 -4.39 3.20 -16.06
CA ASP A 55 -3.67 3.77 -14.93
C ASP A 55 -2.67 4.85 -15.40
N ALA A 56 -1.98 4.59 -16.52
CA ALA A 56 -1.08 5.54 -17.15
C ALA A 56 -1.81 6.78 -17.68
N ALA A 57 -2.97 6.59 -18.33
CA ALA A 57 -3.80 7.69 -18.82
C ALA A 57 -4.35 8.54 -17.66
N GLU A 58 -4.69 7.93 -16.53
CA GLU A 58 -5.09 8.63 -15.29
C GLU A 58 -3.95 9.48 -14.73
N ALA A 59 -2.77 8.89 -14.55
CA ALA A 59 -1.59 9.64 -14.09
C ALA A 59 -1.24 10.80 -15.05
N ALA A 60 -1.31 10.56 -16.36
CA ALA A 60 -1.08 11.57 -17.39
C ALA A 60 -2.13 12.69 -17.34
N ALA A 61 -3.42 12.36 -17.20
CA ALA A 61 -4.50 13.35 -17.15
C ALA A 61 -4.33 14.26 -15.92
N ILE A 62 -3.99 13.69 -14.77
CA ILE A 62 -3.69 14.44 -13.55
C ILE A 62 -2.49 15.37 -13.78
N ALA A 63 -1.37 14.84 -14.27
CA ALA A 63 -0.15 15.62 -14.48
C ALA A 63 -0.35 16.80 -15.43
N VAL A 64 -1.05 16.58 -16.55
CA VAL A 64 -1.38 17.63 -17.52
C VAL A 64 -2.33 18.67 -16.93
N THR A 65 -3.30 18.25 -16.11
CA THR A 65 -4.24 19.17 -15.44
C THR A 65 -3.53 20.05 -14.41
N ILE A 66 -2.51 19.51 -13.74
CA ILE A 66 -1.69 20.26 -12.78
C ILE A 66 -0.82 21.29 -13.51
N GLU A 67 -0.09 20.86 -14.53
CA GLU A 67 0.80 21.73 -15.31
C GLU A 67 0.02 22.84 -16.02
N ASP A 68 -1.17 22.51 -16.57
CA ASP A 68 -2.09 23.46 -17.20
C ASP A 68 -1.49 24.25 -18.38
N VAL A 69 -0.38 23.77 -18.96
CA VAL A 69 0.28 24.31 -20.15
C VAL A 69 -0.17 23.53 -21.39
N GLU A 70 -1.01 24.15 -22.23
CA GLU A 70 -1.61 23.47 -23.39
C GLU A 70 -0.56 23.02 -24.42
N SER A 71 0.49 23.81 -24.65
CA SER A 71 1.53 23.52 -25.65
C SER A 71 2.38 22.28 -25.33
N ASP A 72 2.55 21.93 -24.05
CA ASP A 72 3.34 20.77 -23.62
C ASP A 72 2.47 19.59 -23.16
N SER A 73 1.16 19.81 -23.01
CA SER A 73 0.20 18.82 -22.51
C SER A 73 0.31 17.44 -23.18
N GLN A 74 0.40 17.41 -24.51
CA GLN A 74 0.48 16.18 -25.28
C GLN A 74 1.82 15.47 -25.12
N ALA A 75 2.93 16.21 -25.06
CA ALA A 75 4.26 15.66 -24.87
C ALA A 75 4.42 15.12 -23.45
N LEU A 76 3.93 15.84 -22.45
CA LEU A 76 3.89 15.40 -21.06
C LEU A 76 3.06 14.12 -20.91
N ALA A 77 1.83 14.10 -21.40
CA ALA A 77 0.98 12.90 -21.36
C ALA A 77 1.64 11.70 -22.05
N LYS A 78 2.29 11.92 -23.20
CA LYS A 78 3.02 10.88 -23.92
C LYS A 78 4.17 10.31 -23.08
N ARG A 79 4.95 11.14 -22.40
CA ARG A 79 6.04 10.69 -21.50
C ARG A 79 5.50 9.82 -20.36
N TYR A 80 4.35 10.16 -19.78
CA TYR A 80 3.71 9.34 -18.75
C TYR A 80 3.28 7.97 -19.30
N VAL A 81 2.57 7.95 -20.43
CA VAL A 81 2.10 6.70 -21.07
C VAL A 81 3.27 5.78 -21.45
N GLU A 82 4.34 6.32 -22.05
CA GLU A 82 5.51 5.55 -22.49
C GLU A 82 6.40 5.06 -21.35
N ASN A 83 6.42 5.76 -20.22
CA ASN A 83 7.15 5.28 -19.03
C ASN A 83 6.39 4.19 -18.27
N TYR A 84 5.05 4.22 -18.31
CA TYR A 84 4.21 3.34 -17.53
C TYR A 84 3.86 2.03 -18.25
N VAL A 85 3.58 2.09 -19.56
CA VAL A 85 3.27 0.93 -20.39
C VAL A 85 4.55 0.41 -21.06
N ARG A 86 4.79 -0.89 -20.97
CA ARG A 86 5.97 -1.55 -21.55
C ARG A 86 5.66 -2.16 -22.92
N ASP A 87 6.70 -2.52 -23.66
CA ASP A 87 6.63 -3.28 -24.92
C ASP A 87 5.76 -2.63 -26.02
N ILE A 88 5.68 -1.30 -26.01
CA ILE A 88 4.93 -0.51 -26.98
C ILE A 88 5.69 -0.46 -28.31
N LYS A 89 5.02 -0.83 -29.41
CA LYS A 89 5.54 -0.65 -30.77
C LYS A 89 5.32 0.77 -31.29
N SER A 90 4.13 1.31 -31.02
CA SER A 90 3.75 2.69 -31.32
C SER A 90 2.73 3.20 -30.31
N SER A 91 2.80 4.49 -30.02
CA SER A 91 1.88 5.20 -29.13
C SER A 91 1.23 6.37 -29.88
N SER A 92 -0.07 6.57 -29.68
CA SER A 92 -0.80 7.76 -30.07
C SER A 92 -1.49 8.31 -28.84
N VAL A 93 -1.14 9.54 -28.47
CA VAL A 93 -1.71 10.21 -27.29
C VAL A 93 -2.25 11.56 -27.72
N THR A 94 -3.49 11.86 -27.35
CA THR A 94 -4.14 13.15 -27.59
C THR A 94 -4.67 13.72 -26.29
N THR A 95 -4.44 15.02 -26.09
CA THR A 95 -4.94 15.78 -24.94
C THR A 95 -5.98 16.79 -25.39
N THR A 96 -7.06 16.95 -24.63
CA THR A 96 -8.06 18.01 -24.89
C THR A 96 -8.36 18.75 -23.59
N LYS A 97 -8.26 20.09 -23.62
CA LYS A 97 -8.62 20.98 -22.53
C LYS A 97 -10.07 21.45 -22.69
N PHE A 98 -10.80 21.49 -21.59
CA PHE A 98 -12.12 22.10 -21.47
C PHE A 98 -12.13 22.99 -20.25
N VAL A 99 -12.61 24.22 -20.36
CA VAL A 99 -12.73 25.18 -19.24
C VAL A 99 -14.20 25.52 -19.08
N GLN A 100 -14.68 25.40 -17.86
CA GLN A 100 -16.00 25.87 -17.44
C GLN A 100 -15.79 27.07 -16.50
N GLU A 101 -16.34 28.22 -16.87
CA GLU A 101 -16.33 29.43 -16.05
C GLU A 101 -17.33 29.33 -14.89
N GLN A 102 -17.10 30.11 -13.83
CA GLN A 102 -18.00 30.19 -12.69
C GLN A 102 -19.33 30.84 -13.09
N ASP A 103 -20.45 30.20 -12.75
CA ASP A 103 -21.79 30.76 -12.89
C ASP A 103 -22.50 30.72 -11.53
N LEU A 104 -22.57 31.89 -10.88
CA LEU A 104 -23.17 32.09 -9.56
C LEU A 104 -24.69 31.93 -9.57
N ASP A 105 -25.37 32.14 -10.70
CA ASP A 105 -26.82 32.07 -10.80
C ASP A 105 -27.31 30.61 -10.92
N ASN A 106 -26.48 29.73 -11.50
CA ASN A 106 -26.78 28.31 -11.68
C ASN A 106 -26.01 27.38 -10.72
N ASN A 107 -25.26 27.94 -9.75
CA ASN A 107 -24.43 27.19 -8.80
C ASN A 107 -23.45 26.23 -9.53
N GLN A 108 -22.79 26.73 -10.59
CA GLN A 108 -21.79 25.98 -11.34
C GLN A 108 -20.39 26.46 -10.98
N ASP A 109 -19.59 25.54 -10.46
CA ASP A 109 -18.20 25.80 -10.10
C ASP A 109 -17.30 25.90 -11.32
N GLU A 110 -16.32 26.80 -11.26
CA GLU A 110 -15.26 26.88 -12.26
C GLU A 110 -14.39 25.61 -12.21
N TYR A 111 -14.15 25.01 -13.37
CA TYR A 111 -13.13 23.97 -13.48
C TYR A 111 -12.46 23.93 -14.84
N THR A 112 -11.19 23.52 -14.81
CA THR A 112 -10.43 23.14 -15.99
C THR A 112 -10.34 21.62 -16.03
N GLN A 113 -10.79 21.01 -17.11
CA GLN A 113 -10.73 19.57 -17.35
C GLN A 113 -9.73 19.26 -18.46
N TYR A 114 -8.82 18.33 -18.23
CA TYR A 114 -8.06 17.69 -19.29
C TYR A 114 -8.53 16.25 -19.49
N THR A 115 -8.62 15.85 -20.74
CA THR A 115 -8.89 14.48 -21.14
C THR A 115 -7.68 13.93 -21.89
N VAL A 116 -7.23 12.74 -21.51
CA VAL A 116 -6.14 12.01 -22.16
C VAL A 116 -6.70 10.77 -22.81
N ASN A 117 -6.59 10.71 -24.13
CA ASN A 117 -6.85 9.48 -24.90
C ASN A 117 -5.51 8.93 -25.35
N ALA A 118 -5.21 7.71 -24.92
CA ALA A 118 -3.99 7.00 -25.29
C ALA A 118 -4.33 5.72 -26.03
N THR A 119 -3.64 5.45 -27.14
CA THR A 119 -3.70 4.17 -27.85
C THR A 119 -2.28 3.65 -28.01
N THR A 120 -2.04 2.41 -27.58
CA THR A 120 -0.74 1.75 -27.72
C THR A 120 -0.91 0.47 -28.54
N THR A 121 -0.02 0.27 -29.50
CA THR A 121 0.01 -0.93 -30.34
C THR A 121 1.04 -1.92 -29.79
N HIS A 122 0.63 -3.18 -29.65
CA HIS A 122 1.44 -4.29 -29.14
C HIS A 122 1.51 -5.43 -30.15
N ASP A 123 2.66 -6.10 -30.22
CA ASP A 123 2.81 -7.30 -31.03
C ASP A 123 2.12 -8.50 -30.36
N SER A 124 1.45 -9.34 -31.15
CA SER A 124 0.90 -10.61 -30.70
C SER A 124 2.00 -11.65 -30.56
N TRP A 125 1.92 -12.47 -29.50
CA TRP A 125 2.85 -13.55 -29.24
C TRP A 125 2.51 -14.82 -30.02
N PHE A 126 1.23 -15.01 -30.38
CA PHE A 126 0.72 -16.26 -30.94
C PHE A 126 -0.11 -16.05 -32.21
N ALA A 127 0.20 -15.02 -33.00
CA ALA A 127 -0.47 -14.79 -34.26
C ALA A 127 -0.27 -15.96 -35.24
N SER A 128 -1.39 -16.55 -35.67
CA SER A 128 -1.41 -17.69 -36.58
C SER A 128 -2.59 -17.60 -37.54
N SER A 129 -2.35 -17.92 -38.81
CA SER A 129 -3.42 -18.10 -39.80
C SER A 129 -4.06 -19.50 -39.73
N PHE A 130 -3.49 -20.43 -38.97
CA PHE A 130 -3.93 -21.82 -38.89
C PHE A 130 -4.73 -22.15 -37.63
N ILE A 131 -4.39 -21.51 -36.51
CA ILE A 131 -5.07 -21.68 -35.22
C ILE A 131 -5.81 -20.37 -34.92
N PRO A 132 -7.08 -20.40 -34.48
CA PRO A 132 -7.78 -19.18 -34.06
C PRO A 132 -6.96 -18.42 -33.01
N SER A 133 -6.48 -17.23 -33.36
CA SER A 133 -5.65 -16.36 -32.54
C SER A 133 -6.00 -14.90 -32.78
N PHE A 134 -5.35 -14.00 -32.03
CA PHE A 134 -5.39 -12.57 -32.32
C PHE A 134 -4.59 -12.24 -33.60
N ASN A 135 -4.80 -11.03 -34.14
CA ASN A 135 -4.02 -10.51 -35.27
C ASN A 135 -2.57 -10.23 -34.84
N ASP A 136 -1.66 -10.11 -35.81
CA ASP A 136 -0.22 -9.83 -35.61
C ASP A 136 0.06 -8.66 -34.67
N THR A 137 -0.81 -7.64 -34.68
CA THR A 137 -0.77 -6.52 -33.75
C THR A 137 -2.15 -6.27 -33.15
N GLN A 138 -2.18 -5.80 -31.91
CA GLN A 138 -3.40 -5.37 -31.23
C GLN A 138 -3.24 -3.94 -30.71
N ASP A 139 -4.27 -3.13 -30.93
CA ASP A 139 -4.36 -1.78 -30.41
C ASP A 139 -5.15 -1.80 -29.10
N LEU A 140 -4.52 -1.29 -28.04
CA LEU A 140 -5.15 -1.11 -26.74
C LEU A 140 -5.39 0.37 -26.52
N ALA A 141 -6.58 0.72 -26.04
CA ALA A 141 -6.98 2.10 -25.79
C ALA A 141 -7.23 2.36 -24.30
N GLY A 142 -6.76 3.50 -23.83
CA GLY A 142 -6.99 4.03 -22.50
C GLY A 142 -7.57 5.44 -22.59
N TYR A 143 -8.53 5.71 -21.72
CA TYR A 143 -9.22 6.99 -21.62
C TYR A 143 -9.20 7.43 -20.16
N SER A 144 -8.84 8.68 -19.91
CA SER A 144 -8.99 9.28 -18.58
C SER A 144 -9.31 10.77 -18.66
N LEU A 145 -9.95 11.27 -17.61
CA LEU A 145 -10.27 12.68 -17.40
C LEU A 145 -9.81 13.11 -16.01
N ALA A 146 -9.31 14.33 -15.90
CA ALA A 146 -8.97 14.96 -14.64
C ALA A 146 -9.47 16.40 -14.63
N ARG A 147 -9.92 16.87 -13.46
CA ARG A 147 -10.46 18.22 -13.26
C ARG A 147 -9.66 18.95 -12.18
N LYS A 148 -9.32 20.20 -12.46
CA LYS A 148 -8.78 21.18 -11.51
C LYS A 148 -9.89 22.19 -11.23
N TYR A 149 -10.20 22.38 -9.96
CA TYR A 149 -11.17 23.36 -9.48
C TYR A 149 -10.41 24.53 -8.85
N PRO A 150 -10.21 25.66 -9.55
CA PRO A 150 -9.41 26.77 -9.05
C PRO A 150 -9.96 27.33 -7.73
N ALA A 151 -11.28 27.54 -7.64
CA ALA A 151 -11.94 28.06 -6.45
C ALA A 151 -11.93 27.08 -5.25
N TYR A 152 -11.90 25.76 -5.50
CA TYR A 152 -11.95 24.74 -4.43
C TYR A 152 -10.56 24.24 -3.99
N LEU A 153 -9.54 24.34 -4.84
CA LEU A 153 -8.18 23.87 -4.53
C LEU A 153 -7.18 25.02 -4.32
N GLY A 154 -7.45 26.21 -4.85
CA GLY A 154 -6.55 27.37 -4.72
C GLY A 154 -6.64 28.08 -3.37
N ASP A 155 -7.84 28.13 -2.77
CA ASP A 155 -8.09 28.87 -1.53
C ASP A 155 -8.21 27.96 -0.29
N ASN A 156 -8.38 26.65 -0.49
CA ASN A 156 -8.55 25.72 0.62
C ASN A 156 -7.19 25.21 1.12
N ASN A 157 -7.03 25.24 2.45
CA ASN A 157 -5.89 24.62 3.09
C ASN A 157 -5.90 23.10 2.87
N ILE A 158 -4.72 22.49 3.03
CA ILE A 158 -4.50 21.07 2.74
C ILE A 158 -3.90 20.37 3.95
N ASP A 159 -4.41 19.18 4.26
CA ASP A 159 -3.74 18.20 5.12
C ASP A 159 -3.16 17.08 4.26
N ILE A 160 -1.85 16.89 4.34
CA ILE A 160 -1.16 15.78 3.67
C ILE A 160 -0.52 14.87 4.70
N VAL A 161 -0.85 13.58 4.62
CA VAL A 161 -0.15 12.55 5.39
C VAL A 161 0.64 11.65 4.46
N PHE A 162 1.96 11.70 4.61
CA PHE A 162 2.88 10.82 3.90
C PHE A 162 3.01 9.49 4.63
N VAL A 163 2.41 8.44 4.06
CA VAL A 163 2.55 7.05 4.54
C VAL A 163 3.70 6.40 3.78
N SER A 164 4.85 6.26 4.43
CA SER A 164 6.11 5.96 3.74
C SER A 164 6.70 4.62 4.16
N ASP A 165 7.11 3.83 3.18
CA ASP A 165 7.75 2.53 3.38
C ASP A 165 9.18 2.69 3.91
N PHE A 166 9.43 2.12 5.09
CA PHE A 166 10.72 2.08 5.77
C PHE A 166 11.19 0.63 5.96
N SER A 167 10.79 -0.28 5.08
CA SER A 167 11.27 -1.65 5.05
C SER A 167 12.71 -1.78 4.54
N GLY A 168 13.34 -2.93 4.75
CA GLY A 168 14.75 -3.14 4.35
C GLY A 168 15.00 -3.00 2.84
N SER A 169 14.01 -3.26 1.98
CA SER A 169 14.17 -3.09 0.52
C SER A 169 14.42 -1.62 0.14
N MET A 170 13.92 -0.67 0.93
CA MET A 170 14.10 0.77 0.73
C MET A 170 15.53 1.26 1.01
N SER A 171 16.34 0.47 1.74
CA SER A 171 17.78 0.77 1.89
C SER A 171 18.61 0.40 0.66
N SER A 172 18.02 -0.30 -0.31
CA SER A 172 18.72 -0.72 -1.53
C SER A 172 18.98 0.47 -2.45
N GLU A 173 20.12 0.40 -3.15
CA GLU A 173 20.42 1.35 -4.22
C GLU A 173 19.52 1.09 -5.44
N TRP A 174 19.17 2.17 -6.13
CA TRP A 174 18.49 2.13 -7.42
C TRP A 174 19.08 3.17 -8.37
N GLY A 175 18.70 3.11 -9.64
CA GLY A 175 19.30 3.89 -10.72
C GLY A 175 20.38 3.14 -11.49
N SER A 176 20.79 3.72 -12.62
CA SER A 176 21.76 3.14 -13.55
C SER A 176 22.98 4.04 -13.72
N GLY A 177 24.18 3.45 -13.80
CA GLY A 177 25.43 4.18 -14.04
C GLY A 177 25.93 4.92 -12.79
N GLY A 178 26.38 6.17 -12.96
CA GLY A 178 26.94 7.01 -11.89
C GLY A 178 25.91 7.68 -10.96
N ASN A 179 24.61 7.58 -11.28
CA ASN A 179 23.52 8.19 -10.52
C ASN A 179 22.82 7.14 -9.66
N LYS A 180 23.56 6.52 -8.75
CA LYS A 180 22.99 5.58 -7.76
C LYS A 180 22.69 6.32 -6.47
N SER A 181 21.47 6.18 -6.00
CA SER A 181 20.98 6.68 -4.72
C SER A 181 20.29 5.54 -3.99
N ARG A 182 20.08 5.66 -2.68
CA ARG A 182 19.20 4.74 -1.96
C ARG A 182 17.76 5.21 -2.14
N LYS A 183 16.84 4.28 -2.36
CA LYS A 183 15.40 4.61 -2.53
C LYS A 183 14.87 5.46 -1.36
N ILE A 184 15.26 5.13 -0.13
CA ILE A 184 14.84 5.86 1.06
C ILE A 184 15.38 7.30 1.10
N ASP A 185 16.58 7.55 0.57
CA ASP A 185 17.17 8.89 0.58
C ASP A 185 16.42 9.79 -0.42
N ASP A 186 16.13 9.30 -1.62
CA ASP A 186 15.34 10.03 -2.61
C ASP A 186 13.90 10.29 -2.13
N LEU A 187 13.28 9.30 -1.47
CA LEU A 187 11.97 9.45 -0.85
C LEU A 187 11.96 10.59 0.17
N LYS A 188 12.94 10.62 1.08
CA LYS A 188 13.07 11.69 2.09
C LYS A 188 13.29 13.04 1.43
N THR A 189 14.13 13.12 0.39
CA THR A 189 14.35 14.36 -0.37
C THR A 189 13.09 14.87 -1.07
N ALA A 190 12.30 13.97 -1.67
CA ALA A 190 11.03 14.33 -2.29
C ALA A 190 10.03 14.86 -1.25
N ILE A 191 9.91 14.20 -0.10
CA ILE A 191 9.03 14.64 0.99
C ILE A 191 9.46 15.99 1.55
N ASP A 192 10.76 16.21 1.76
CA ASP A 192 11.29 17.50 2.20
C ASP A 192 10.95 18.63 1.20
N SER A 193 11.18 18.37 -0.10
CA SER A 193 10.91 19.33 -1.17
C SER A 193 9.42 19.69 -1.27
N ILE A 194 8.54 18.68 -1.19
CA ILE A 194 7.08 18.89 -1.19
C ILE A 194 6.65 19.62 0.07
N SER A 195 7.23 19.26 1.23
CA SER A 195 6.85 19.86 2.51
C SER A 195 7.18 21.35 2.57
N LYS A 196 8.35 21.75 2.06
CA LYS A 196 8.74 23.16 1.96
C LYS A 196 7.78 23.95 1.07
N ARG A 197 7.46 23.44 -0.12
CA ARG A 197 6.53 24.10 -1.06
C ARG A 197 5.11 24.29 -0.52
N ILE A 198 4.66 23.40 0.37
CA ILE A 198 3.30 23.45 0.92
C ILE A 198 3.22 24.30 2.19
N LEU A 199 4.24 24.23 3.04
CA LEU A 199 4.25 24.90 4.35
C LEU A 199 4.85 26.30 4.28
N CYS A 200 5.79 26.55 3.38
CA CYS A 200 6.44 27.84 3.23
C CYS A 200 5.77 28.57 2.06
N LYS A 201 5.24 29.76 2.32
CA LYS A 201 4.67 30.61 1.27
C LYS A 201 5.82 31.17 0.44
N GLU A 202 5.78 31.02 -0.88
CA GLU A 202 6.59 31.86 -1.77
C GLU A 202 6.07 33.30 -1.60
N GLU A 203 6.82 34.15 -0.89
CA GLU A 203 6.54 35.58 -0.89
C GLU A 203 7.05 36.12 -2.23
N ASP A 204 6.11 36.47 -3.10
CA ASP A 204 6.32 37.13 -4.39
C ASP A 204 6.83 38.56 -4.14
N SER A 205 8.03 38.69 -3.57
CA SER A 205 8.74 39.95 -3.43
C SER A 205 9.70 40.06 -4.61
N GLU A 206 9.38 40.96 -5.56
CA GLU A 206 10.24 41.29 -6.71
C GLU A 206 11.60 41.92 -6.33
N LEU A 207 12.08 41.76 -5.09
CA LEU A 207 13.23 42.48 -4.55
C LEU A 207 14.16 41.64 -3.66
N SER A 208 14.46 40.40 -4.04
CA SER A 208 15.58 39.66 -3.42
C SER A 208 16.20 38.62 -4.37
N LYS A 209 16.65 39.08 -5.54
CA LYS A 209 17.72 38.38 -6.26
C LYS A 209 19.01 38.59 -5.49
N GLU A 210 19.30 37.73 -4.53
CA GLU A 210 20.62 37.23 -4.10
C GLU A 210 20.44 36.57 -2.72
N PHE A 211 20.48 35.23 -2.69
CA PHE A 211 20.23 34.33 -1.56
C PHE A 211 18.74 34.05 -1.21
N GLU A 212 18.16 33.04 -1.86
CA GLU A 212 16.88 32.43 -1.44
C GLU A 212 17.04 31.81 -0.05
N VAL A 213 16.56 32.52 0.98
CA VAL A 213 16.25 31.94 2.27
C VAL A 213 14.73 31.83 2.29
N GLU A 214 14.20 30.62 2.11
CA GLU A 214 12.78 30.30 2.35
C GLU A 214 12.49 30.58 3.83
N GLU A 215 11.95 31.76 4.15
CA GLU A 215 11.63 32.14 5.53
C GLU A 215 10.24 31.56 5.89
N CYS A 216 10.22 30.32 6.37
CA CYS A 216 9.01 29.68 6.84
C CYS A 216 8.60 30.31 8.18
N ASN A 217 7.66 31.27 8.16
CA ASN A 217 7.20 32.04 9.33
C ASN A 217 7.03 31.20 10.62
N GLU A 218 7.82 31.52 11.65
CA GLU A 218 8.05 30.67 12.84
C GLU A 218 7.05 30.83 14.00
N GLN A 219 5.98 31.62 13.87
CA GLN A 219 5.12 31.95 15.02
C GLN A 219 3.64 31.78 14.72
N GLN A 220 3.09 30.60 14.99
CA GLN A 220 1.64 30.40 15.09
C GLN A 220 1.27 29.55 16.31
N THR A 221 0.26 30.04 17.05
CA THR A 221 -0.37 29.43 18.22
C THR A 221 -0.95 28.04 17.89
N GLU A 222 -0.94 27.11 18.86
CA GLU A 222 -1.36 25.70 18.66
C GLU A 222 -2.75 25.51 18.03
N GLN A 223 -3.67 26.47 18.18
CA GLN A 223 -5.04 26.42 17.66
C GLN A 223 -5.16 26.92 16.20
N ALA A 224 -4.44 27.99 15.82
CA ALA A 224 -4.36 28.44 14.42
C ALA A 224 -3.63 27.42 13.51
N ASN A 225 -2.93 26.45 14.10
CA ASN A 225 -2.15 25.43 13.41
C ASN A 225 -2.97 24.31 12.77
N LYS A 226 -4.25 24.10 13.17
CA LYS A 226 -5.08 23.00 12.64
C LYS A 226 -5.83 23.35 11.35
N VAL A 227 -6.11 24.63 11.12
CA VAL A 227 -6.85 25.08 9.93
C VAL A 227 -5.91 25.32 8.74
N ASN A 228 -4.65 25.71 8.98
CA ASN A 228 -3.64 25.97 7.95
C ASN A 228 -3.11 24.70 7.28
N ASN A 229 -2.38 24.85 6.16
CA ASN A 229 -1.66 23.74 5.53
C ASN A 229 -0.85 22.97 6.57
N SER A 230 -1.06 21.66 6.63
CA SER A 230 -0.36 20.83 7.60
C SER A 230 0.05 19.50 6.98
N ILE A 231 1.18 19.01 7.44
CA ILE A 231 1.80 17.80 6.94
C ILE A 231 2.07 16.86 8.10
N ALA A 232 1.81 15.58 7.89
CA ALA A 232 2.23 14.53 8.79
C ALA A 232 3.06 13.49 8.05
N PHE A 233 3.84 12.74 8.83
CA PHE A 233 4.71 11.71 8.31
C PHE A 233 4.53 10.43 9.10
N VAL A 234 4.11 9.36 8.42
CA VAL A 234 3.84 8.05 9.00
C VAL A 234 4.74 7.03 8.32
N PRO A 235 5.96 6.83 8.83
CA PRO A 235 6.83 5.76 8.39
C PRO A 235 6.31 4.43 8.92
N TYR A 236 6.36 3.39 8.09
CA TYR A 236 5.96 2.05 8.47
C TYR A 236 6.97 1.01 7.99
N ASN A 237 7.07 -0.08 8.74
CA ASN A 237 7.68 -1.31 8.25
C ASN A 237 6.66 -2.45 8.42
N ILE A 238 6.91 -3.43 9.29
CA ILE A 238 5.88 -4.37 9.72
C ILE A 238 4.88 -3.76 10.71
N ARG A 239 5.23 -2.66 11.38
CA ARG A 239 4.41 -1.90 12.33
C ARG A 239 4.78 -0.41 12.24
N THR A 240 3.94 0.46 12.79
CA THR A 240 4.30 1.88 12.97
C THR A 240 5.01 2.08 14.30
N ARG A 241 5.70 3.21 14.45
CA ARG A 241 6.44 3.55 15.66
C ARG A 241 5.92 4.83 16.27
N GLU A 242 5.50 4.74 17.52
CA GLU A 242 4.96 5.85 18.31
C GLU A 242 5.83 6.08 19.54
N SER A 243 5.94 7.33 19.97
CA SER A 243 6.66 7.70 21.19
C SER A 243 5.70 8.05 22.32
N ASP A 244 6.04 7.66 23.55
CA ASP A 244 5.37 8.20 24.74
C ASP A 244 5.98 9.53 25.20
N SER A 245 5.38 10.13 26.23
CA SER A 245 5.86 11.39 26.83
C SER A 245 7.26 11.29 27.43
N ASP A 246 7.70 10.07 27.78
CA ASP A 246 9.00 9.80 28.40
C ASP A 246 10.09 9.56 27.32
N GLY A 247 9.73 9.60 26.05
CA GLY A 247 10.63 9.41 24.91
C GLY A 247 10.89 7.94 24.56
N TYR A 248 10.18 6.99 25.18
CA TYR A 248 10.25 5.59 24.77
C TYR A 248 9.51 5.36 23.47
N VAL A 249 10.08 4.53 22.61
CA VAL A 249 9.53 4.22 21.29
C VAL A 249 8.92 2.83 21.30
N TYR A 250 7.69 2.73 20.80
CA TYR A 250 6.90 1.51 20.75
C TYR A 250 6.59 1.15 19.31
N ALA A 251 6.74 -0.13 18.97
CA ALA A 251 6.14 -0.70 17.78
C ALA A 251 4.67 -1.01 18.06
N VAL A 252 3.78 -0.43 17.27
CA VAL A 252 2.32 -0.50 17.49
C VAL A 252 1.66 -1.27 16.35
N SER A 253 0.85 -2.28 16.68
CA SER A 253 -0.09 -2.83 15.70
C SER A 253 -1.37 -2.00 15.70
N GLN A 254 -1.73 -1.52 14.51
CA GLN A 254 -2.95 -0.76 14.26
C GLN A 254 -4.17 -1.64 14.03
N LEU A 255 -3.99 -2.95 14.00
CA LEU A 255 -5.06 -3.93 13.82
C LEU A 255 -5.82 -4.20 15.12
N ARG A 256 -7.08 -4.61 14.97
CA ARG A 256 -7.90 -5.19 16.03
C ARG A 256 -8.01 -6.69 15.85
N TYR A 257 -8.14 -7.41 16.95
CA TYR A 257 -8.07 -8.87 16.95
C TYR A 257 -9.38 -9.51 17.43
N LYS A 258 -9.61 -10.75 17.00
CA LYS A 258 -10.74 -11.58 17.41
C LYS A 258 -10.50 -12.15 18.81
N ASN A 259 -11.58 -12.25 19.58
CA ASN A 259 -11.54 -12.84 20.92
C ASN A 259 -11.76 -14.36 20.91
N ASN A 260 -12.29 -14.92 19.82
CA ASN A 260 -12.79 -16.29 19.74
C ASN A 260 -11.95 -17.21 18.82
N VAL A 261 -10.65 -16.95 18.73
CA VAL A 261 -9.70 -17.80 17.97
C VAL A 261 -8.96 -18.70 18.95
N ASP A 262 -8.71 -19.96 18.61
CA ASP A 262 -7.98 -20.93 19.44
C ASP A 262 -8.39 -20.93 20.93
N THR A 263 -9.68 -20.78 21.21
CA THR A 263 -10.23 -20.75 22.58
C THR A 263 -10.02 -22.07 23.31
N TRP A 264 -9.93 -23.19 22.57
CA TRP A 264 -9.56 -24.49 23.11
C TRP A 264 -8.16 -24.52 23.75
N ARG A 265 -7.29 -23.55 23.39
CA ARG A 265 -5.92 -23.46 23.91
C ARG A 265 -5.81 -22.58 25.15
N THR A 266 -6.52 -21.45 25.16
CA THR A 266 -6.49 -20.44 26.22
C THR A 266 -7.68 -19.50 26.10
N ASP A 267 -8.22 -19.08 27.26
CA ASP A 267 -9.28 -18.08 27.35
C ASP A 267 -8.75 -16.64 27.23
N THR A 268 -7.44 -16.43 27.41
CA THR A 268 -6.79 -15.12 27.24
C THR A 268 -6.92 -14.68 25.79
N THR A 269 -7.42 -13.48 25.50
CA THR A 269 -7.52 -12.93 24.15
C THR A 269 -6.21 -12.28 23.70
N TYR A 270 -6.06 -11.97 22.39
CA TYR A 270 -4.85 -11.33 21.87
C TYR A 270 -4.58 -9.97 22.52
N GLU A 271 -5.61 -9.16 22.71
CA GLU A 271 -5.50 -7.80 23.29
C GLU A 271 -5.32 -7.81 24.82
N GLN A 272 -5.47 -8.97 25.48
CA GLN A 272 -5.21 -9.14 26.91
C GLN A 272 -3.74 -9.48 27.21
N VAL A 273 -2.99 -9.98 26.22
CA VAL A 273 -1.58 -10.35 26.38
C VAL A 273 -0.73 -9.10 26.61
N ASP A 274 0.17 -9.16 27.60
CA ASP A 274 1.20 -8.13 27.77
C ASP A 274 2.35 -8.31 26.77
N TRP A 275 2.12 -7.90 25.52
CA TRP A 275 3.13 -7.99 24.45
C TRP A 275 4.42 -7.25 24.78
N ASN A 276 4.31 -6.16 25.54
CA ASN A 276 5.47 -5.42 25.99
C ASN A 276 6.33 -6.30 26.89
N LYS A 277 5.77 -6.96 27.90
CA LYS A 277 6.52 -7.92 28.74
C LYS A 277 7.16 -9.03 27.92
N TRP A 278 6.40 -9.68 27.03
CA TRP A 278 6.88 -10.86 26.30
C TRP A 278 7.94 -10.55 25.24
N ARG A 279 8.08 -9.30 24.81
CA ARG A 279 9.08 -8.87 23.82
C ARG A 279 10.52 -9.23 24.21
N SER A 280 10.83 -9.28 25.51
CA SER A 280 12.19 -9.49 26.03
C SER A 280 12.60 -10.95 26.13
N TYR A 281 11.69 -11.87 25.78
CA TYR A 281 11.92 -13.31 25.80
C TYR A 281 12.12 -13.85 24.39
N TYR A 282 12.92 -14.90 24.27
CA TYR A 282 13.04 -15.64 23.02
C TYR A 282 11.84 -16.56 22.83
N ASP A 283 11.56 -16.88 21.57
CA ASP A 283 10.54 -17.84 21.14
C ASP A 283 10.58 -19.16 21.94
N TYR A 284 11.75 -19.78 22.13
CA TYR A 284 11.88 -21.03 22.88
C TYR A 284 11.49 -20.88 24.35
N SER A 285 11.75 -19.73 24.99
CA SER A 285 11.37 -19.48 26.38
C SER A 285 9.84 -19.41 26.52
N ILE A 286 9.18 -18.80 25.54
CA ILE A 286 7.71 -18.73 25.48
C ILE A 286 7.13 -20.13 25.23
N GLN A 287 7.74 -20.92 24.33
CA GLN A 287 7.35 -22.30 24.07
C GLN A 287 7.43 -23.17 25.33
N TYR A 288 8.52 -23.09 26.09
CA TYR A 288 8.65 -23.80 27.35
C TYR A 288 7.62 -23.36 28.40
N CYS A 289 7.41 -22.05 28.58
CA CYS A 289 6.40 -21.54 29.50
C CYS A 289 4.99 -22.01 29.13
N SER A 290 4.63 -22.00 27.84
CA SER A 290 3.31 -22.46 27.39
C SER A 290 3.06 -23.93 27.74
N SER A 291 4.11 -24.75 27.72
CA SER A 291 4.06 -26.19 27.95
C SER A 291 4.04 -26.50 29.44
N GLN A 292 4.93 -25.88 30.22
CA GLN A 292 5.06 -26.14 31.65
C GLN A 292 5.23 -24.82 32.41
N ARG A 293 4.32 -24.63 33.38
CA ARG A 293 4.18 -23.39 34.15
C ARG A 293 5.47 -22.95 34.86
N TYR A 294 6.34 -23.87 35.27
CA TYR A 294 7.57 -23.49 35.99
C TYR A 294 8.60 -22.78 35.11
N TYR A 295 8.50 -22.89 33.78
CA TYR A 295 9.36 -22.15 32.85
C TYR A 295 8.86 -20.72 32.61
N CYS A 296 7.69 -20.35 33.14
CA CYS A 296 7.19 -19.00 33.05
C CYS A 296 7.95 -18.05 34.00
N PRO A 297 8.12 -16.77 33.65
CA PRO A 297 8.95 -15.83 34.41
C PRO A 297 8.66 -15.77 35.91
N ASN A 298 7.39 -15.76 36.30
CA ASN A 298 6.94 -15.78 37.70
C ASN A 298 6.26 -17.10 38.07
N GLY A 299 6.32 -18.11 37.19
CA GLY A 299 5.61 -19.36 37.38
C GLY A 299 4.09 -19.18 37.54
N SER A 300 3.49 -18.16 36.94
CA SER A 300 2.05 -17.88 37.11
C SER A 300 1.19 -18.63 36.08
N SER A 301 -0.08 -18.91 36.44
CA SER A 301 -1.01 -19.53 35.49
C SER A 301 -1.38 -18.57 34.36
N GLU A 302 -1.46 -17.28 34.66
CA GLU A 302 -1.80 -16.23 33.69
C GLU A 302 -0.71 -16.12 32.62
N GLU A 303 0.56 -16.13 33.02
CA GLU A 303 1.70 -16.11 32.10
C GLU A 303 1.71 -17.32 31.18
N GLN A 304 1.37 -18.50 31.71
CA GLN A 304 1.25 -19.69 30.88
C GLN A 304 0.12 -19.53 29.84
N GLN A 305 -1.00 -18.91 30.21
CA GLN A 305 -2.12 -18.67 29.29
C GLN A 305 -1.78 -17.61 28.23
N GLU A 306 -1.02 -16.58 28.59
CA GLU A 306 -0.47 -15.59 27.66
C GLU A 306 0.52 -16.25 26.69
N ALA A 307 1.47 -17.05 27.19
CA ALA A 307 2.43 -17.76 26.35
C ALA A 307 1.75 -18.70 25.34
N LYS A 308 0.71 -19.42 25.78
CA LYS A 308 -0.14 -20.22 24.90
C LYS A 308 -0.82 -19.38 23.82
N ARG A 309 -1.31 -18.18 24.17
CA ARG A 309 -1.92 -17.24 23.22
C ARG A 309 -0.90 -16.76 22.20
N ILE A 310 0.29 -16.37 22.64
CA ILE A 310 1.39 -15.90 21.78
C ILE A 310 1.78 -16.96 20.76
N ILE A 311 1.91 -18.21 21.18
CA ILE A 311 2.26 -19.32 20.28
C ILE A 311 1.22 -19.51 19.18
N GLY A 312 -0.07 -19.44 19.50
CA GLY A 312 -1.11 -19.53 18.48
C GLY A 312 -1.13 -18.31 17.57
N ALA A 313 -1.02 -17.13 18.16
CA ALA A 313 -1.08 -15.86 17.47
C ALA A 313 0.06 -15.66 16.47
N LEU A 314 1.30 -15.97 16.87
CA LEU A 314 2.49 -15.80 16.03
C LEU A 314 2.82 -17.06 15.21
N GLY A 315 2.14 -18.18 15.47
CA GLY A 315 2.43 -19.46 14.82
C GLY A 315 3.76 -20.10 15.27
N LEU A 316 4.19 -19.87 16.51
CA LEU A 316 5.47 -20.40 17.01
C LEU A 316 5.43 -21.93 17.15
N GLY A 317 6.08 -22.65 16.24
CA GLY A 317 6.21 -24.11 16.30
C GLY A 317 7.59 -24.59 16.73
N TRP A 318 7.69 -25.80 17.27
CA TRP A 318 8.98 -26.45 17.60
C TRP A 318 9.87 -26.72 16.38
N SER A 319 9.34 -26.57 15.16
CA SER A 319 10.05 -26.79 13.88
C SER A 319 9.93 -25.64 12.89
N GLN A 320 9.33 -24.51 13.26
CA GLN A 320 9.06 -23.40 12.34
C GLN A 320 10.07 -22.28 12.54
N TYR A 321 10.86 -22.01 11.50
CA TYR A 321 11.84 -20.91 11.45
C TYR A 321 11.24 -19.56 11.01
N THR A 322 9.93 -19.53 10.74
CA THR A 322 9.21 -18.35 10.28
C THR A 322 7.98 -18.15 11.15
N TYR A 323 7.97 -17.11 11.97
CA TYR A 323 6.77 -16.69 12.69
C TYR A 323 6.18 -15.44 12.02
N HIS A 324 4.86 -15.27 12.10
CA HIS A 324 4.18 -14.12 11.49
C HIS A 324 3.83 -13.13 12.60
N THR A 325 4.26 -11.88 12.47
CA THR A 325 3.89 -10.84 13.46
C THR A 325 2.39 -10.54 13.44
N GLU A 326 1.73 -10.80 12.31
CA GLU A 326 0.30 -10.62 12.11
C GLU A 326 -0.28 -11.87 11.45
N ASN A 327 -0.98 -12.71 12.23
CA ASN A 327 -1.68 -13.87 11.69
C ASN A 327 -3.10 -13.48 11.28
N TYR A 328 -3.41 -13.61 9.98
CA TYR A 328 -4.71 -13.25 9.40
C TYR A 328 -5.91 -13.89 10.14
N SER A 329 -5.75 -15.09 10.70
CA SER A 329 -6.82 -15.80 11.41
C SER A 329 -7.24 -15.07 12.68
N TYR A 330 -6.28 -14.40 13.32
CA TYR A 330 -6.47 -13.62 14.55
C TYR A 330 -7.01 -12.22 14.30
N VAL A 331 -6.79 -11.65 13.13
CA VAL A 331 -7.22 -10.29 12.80
C VAL A 331 -8.75 -10.23 12.66
N ASN A 332 -9.35 -9.20 13.25
CA ASN A 332 -10.76 -8.87 13.09
C ASN A 332 -10.90 -7.68 12.14
N PHE A 333 -10.94 -7.96 10.83
CA PHE A 333 -11.00 -6.92 9.80
C PHE A 333 -12.18 -5.97 9.98
N ASN A 334 -13.38 -6.47 10.28
CA ASN A 334 -14.56 -5.63 10.49
C ASN A 334 -14.33 -4.64 11.65
N LYS A 335 -13.83 -5.12 12.80
CA LYS A 335 -13.52 -4.26 13.94
C LYS A 335 -12.38 -3.28 13.62
N THR A 336 -11.36 -3.71 12.87
CA THR A 336 -10.25 -2.84 12.44
C THR A 336 -10.77 -1.70 11.56
N ILE A 337 -11.58 -1.98 10.54
CA ILE A 337 -12.11 -0.97 9.63
C ILE A 337 -13.03 0.00 10.36
N ASN A 338 -13.95 -0.48 11.19
CA ASN A 338 -14.84 0.37 11.98
C ASN A 338 -14.11 1.30 12.95
N GLN A 339 -12.85 1.01 13.28
CA GLN A 339 -12.02 1.77 14.20
C GLN A 339 -10.73 2.28 13.54
N MET A 340 -10.72 2.33 12.21
CA MET A 340 -9.54 2.70 11.42
C MET A 340 -9.11 4.13 11.68
N MET A 341 -10.04 5.03 12.01
CA MET A 341 -9.78 6.43 12.34
C MET A 341 -9.49 6.67 13.83
N THR A 342 -9.57 5.64 14.68
CA THR A 342 -9.36 5.78 16.12
C THR A 342 -7.93 5.43 16.50
N ASN A 343 -7.21 6.35 17.14
CA ASN A 343 -5.89 6.06 17.69
C ASN A 343 -6.01 5.13 18.92
N HIS A 344 -5.39 3.95 18.81
CA HIS A 344 -5.44 2.91 19.85
C HIS A 344 -4.24 2.94 20.80
N PHE A 345 -3.18 3.68 20.49
CA PHE A 345 -2.02 3.84 21.35
C PHE A 345 -2.24 4.97 22.36
N PRO A 346 -1.89 4.81 23.65
CA PRO A 346 -1.35 3.60 24.31
C PRO A 346 -2.43 2.70 24.94
N LYS A 347 -3.73 2.99 24.72
CA LYS A 347 -4.85 2.35 25.44
C LYS A 347 -4.97 0.84 25.15
N VAL A 348 -4.75 0.43 23.91
CA VAL A 348 -4.81 -0.98 23.50
C VAL A 348 -3.43 -1.60 23.65
N LYS A 349 -3.35 -2.71 24.40
CA LYS A 349 -2.12 -3.46 24.65
C LYS A 349 -1.75 -4.33 23.44
N THR A 350 -1.54 -3.73 22.27
CA THR A 350 -1.02 -4.39 21.06
C THR A 350 0.34 -3.82 20.64
N HIS A 351 0.95 -3.05 21.54
CA HIS A 351 2.22 -2.36 21.36
C HIS A 351 3.31 -2.96 22.26
N TYR A 352 4.57 -2.80 21.85
CA TYR A 352 5.74 -3.20 22.65
C TYR A 352 6.89 -2.22 22.41
N ARG A 353 7.75 -2.01 23.41
CA ARG A 353 8.93 -1.14 23.24
C ARG A 353 9.94 -1.76 22.27
N VAL A 354 10.57 -0.94 21.43
CA VAL A 354 11.54 -1.44 20.46
C VAL A 354 12.86 -1.89 21.10
N ASP A 355 13.21 -1.33 22.26
CA ASP A 355 14.39 -1.72 23.01
C ASP A 355 14.19 -3.03 23.77
N GLY A 356 15.26 -3.84 23.82
CA GLY A 356 15.24 -5.16 24.44
C GLY A 356 14.33 -6.16 23.72
N ASN A 357 13.94 -5.88 22.48
CA ASN A 357 13.08 -6.73 21.68
C ASN A 357 13.84 -7.96 21.14
N ARG A 358 13.57 -9.13 21.74
CA ARG A 358 14.09 -10.44 21.32
C ARG A 358 13.05 -11.25 20.55
N LEU A 359 11.78 -11.17 20.95
CA LEU A 359 10.70 -11.94 20.34
C LEU A 359 10.47 -11.56 18.87
N TYR A 360 10.67 -10.29 18.51
CA TYR A 360 10.48 -9.79 17.15
C TYR A 360 11.80 -9.39 16.49
N ALA A 361 12.89 -10.06 16.85
CA ALA A 361 14.19 -9.82 16.24
C ALA A 361 14.12 -10.10 14.72
N GLY A 362 14.57 -9.15 13.90
CA GLY A 362 14.56 -9.24 12.44
C GLY A 362 13.43 -8.47 11.75
N TYR A 363 12.40 -8.05 12.47
CA TYR A 363 11.29 -7.26 11.90
C TYR A 363 11.47 -5.73 12.01
N GLY A 364 12.63 -5.29 12.48
CA GLY A 364 12.99 -3.88 12.63
C GLY A 364 14.21 -3.70 13.53
N SER A 365 14.68 -2.46 13.67
CA SER A 365 15.76 -2.11 14.59
C SER A 365 15.31 -2.07 16.05
N TRP A 366 16.25 -2.32 16.95
CA TRP A 366 16.03 -2.22 18.40
C TRP A 366 16.26 -0.78 18.88
N GLN A 367 16.81 0.06 18.00
CA GLN A 367 17.05 1.47 18.24
C GLN A 367 15.76 2.25 17.98
N GLY A 368 15.41 3.16 18.90
CA GLY A 368 14.22 4.00 18.82
C GLY A 368 14.30 5.08 17.73
N ASP A 369 15.50 5.43 17.30
CA ASP A 369 15.79 6.45 16.29
C ASP A 369 15.60 5.97 14.84
N GLN A 370 15.33 4.68 14.60
CA GLN A 370 15.14 4.15 13.24
C GLN A 370 14.12 4.98 12.44
N PHE A 371 12.92 5.15 13.00
CA PHE A 371 11.89 6.05 12.50
C PHE A 371 10.80 6.24 13.56
N LYS A 372 10.00 7.30 13.43
CA LYS A 372 8.83 7.57 14.28
C LYS A 372 7.77 8.35 13.50
N SER A 373 6.51 8.14 13.84
CA SER A 373 5.40 8.95 13.32
C SER A 373 5.54 10.39 13.79
N ILE A 374 5.26 11.33 12.89
CA ILE A 374 5.18 12.76 13.16
C ILE A 374 3.73 13.16 12.89
N SER A 375 3.06 13.72 13.89
CA SER A 375 1.68 14.21 13.79
C SER A 375 1.58 15.39 12.82
N LEU A 376 0.35 15.69 12.40
CA LEU A 376 0.06 16.87 11.58
C LEU A 376 0.68 18.13 12.20
N THR A 377 1.47 18.83 11.39
CA THR A 377 2.19 20.04 11.78
C THR A 377 2.29 20.97 10.59
N ASN A 378 2.15 22.26 10.86
CA ASN A 378 2.47 23.34 9.92
C ASN A 378 3.91 23.87 10.10
N ASN A 379 4.61 23.41 11.15
CA ASN A 379 5.99 23.79 11.42
C ASN A 379 6.97 22.83 10.74
N ILE A 380 7.72 23.34 9.76
CA ILE A 380 8.75 22.61 8.99
C ILE A 380 9.86 22.02 9.87
N GLN A 381 10.22 22.68 10.99
CA GLN A 381 11.27 22.19 11.89
C GLN A 381 10.88 20.89 12.60
N LYS A 382 9.58 20.65 12.81
CA LYS A 382 9.08 19.37 13.34
C LYS A 382 9.27 18.21 12.35
N LEU A 383 9.50 18.49 11.07
CA LEU A 383 9.80 17.51 10.02
C LEU A 383 11.31 17.25 9.86
N SER A 384 12.19 18.07 10.46
CA SER A 384 13.65 17.86 10.42
C SER A 384 14.13 16.44 10.80
N PRO A 385 13.50 15.74 11.77
CA PRO A 385 13.94 14.39 12.15
C PRO A 385 13.80 13.35 11.03
N ILE A 386 13.00 13.61 9.99
CA ILE A 386 12.81 12.68 8.85
C ILE A 386 14.13 12.36 8.18
N SER A 387 15.03 13.35 8.05
CA SER A 387 16.32 13.21 7.36
C SER A 387 17.22 12.13 7.98
N GLU A 388 17.17 11.98 9.30
CA GLU A 388 17.97 11.04 10.10
C GLU A 388 17.36 9.64 10.17
N MET A 389 16.09 9.48 9.79
CA MET A 389 15.42 8.19 9.78
C MET A 389 15.98 7.27 8.69
N TRP A 390 15.97 5.97 8.97
CA TRP A 390 16.53 4.96 8.08
C TRP A 390 15.67 3.70 7.99
N ALA A 391 15.68 3.07 6.82
CA ALA A 391 14.80 1.96 6.50
C ALA A 391 15.39 0.59 6.91
N GLY A 392 14.54 -0.30 7.42
CA GLY A 392 14.92 -1.64 7.86
C GLY A 392 13.74 -2.45 8.43
N GLY A 393 13.83 -3.78 8.31
CA GLY A 393 12.78 -4.72 8.70
C GLY A 393 11.93 -5.17 7.51
N SER A 394 10.79 -5.80 7.79
CA SER A 394 9.84 -6.26 6.76
C SER A 394 8.77 -5.19 6.46
N THR A 395 7.84 -5.48 5.55
CA THR A 395 6.84 -4.54 5.03
C THR A 395 5.41 -4.98 5.37
N ALA A 396 4.58 -4.05 5.85
CA ALA A 396 3.15 -4.19 6.08
C ALA A 396 2.42 -2.87 5.83
N VAL A 397 2.12 -2.57 4.56
CA VAL A 397 1.56 -1.28 4.11
C VAL A 397 0.27 -0.90 4.85
N PHE A 398 -0.59 -1.88 5.13
CA PHE A 398 -1.85 -1.65 5.85
C PHE A 398 -1.66 -1.01 7.23
N GLN A 399 -0.54 -1.26 7.92
CA GLN A 399 -0.26 -0.62 9.22
C GLN A 399 -0.05 0.88 9.04
N GLY A 400 0.71 1.27 8.01
CA GLY A 400 0.95 2.65 7.65
C GLY A 400 -0.33 3.35 7.21
N ILE A 401 -1.16 2.70 6.38
CA ILE A 401 -2.44 3.26 5.90
C ILE A 401 -3.38 3.53 7.08
N ILE A 402 -3.57 2.55 7.96
CA ILE A 402 -4.45 2.72 9.13
C ILE A 402 -3.92 3.84 10.03
N ARG A 403 -2.61 3.86 10.32
CA ARG A 403 -2.04 4.93 11.15
C ARG A 403 -2.16 6.30 10.48
N GLY A 404 -1.94 6.40 9.18
CA GLY A 404 -2.08 7.66 8.44
C GLY A 404 -3.53 8.17 8.47
N ALA A 405 -4.51 7.28 8.41
CA ALA A 405 -5.92 7.61 8.57
C ALA A 405 -6.23 8.13 9.98
N GLN A 406 -5.68 7.49 11.03
CA GLN A 406 -5.79 8.00 12.40
C GLN A 406 -5.16 9.38 12.56
N VAL A 407 -3.98 9.62 11.97
CA VAL A 407 -3.30 10.90 12.04
C VAL A 407 -4.07 12.00 11.31
N LEU A 408 -4.70 11.68 10.17
CA LEU A 408 -5.63 12.60 9.50
C LEU A 408 -6.84 12.94 10.38
N ALA A 409 -7.43 11.93 11.03
CA ALA A 409 -8.56 12.11 11.94
C ALA A 409 -8.18 12.91 13.20
N ASP A 410 -6.97 12.73 13.74
CA ASP A 410 -6.43 13.50 14.87
C ASP A 410 -6.26 15.00 14.53
N GLY A 411 -6.25 15.34 13.23
CA GLY A 411 -6.21 16.72 12.72
C GLY A 411 -7.49 17.52 12.98
N ASP A 412 -8.62 16.85 13.22
CA ASP A 412 -9.90 17.50 13.52
C ASP A 412 -9.76 18.37 14.79
N PRO A 413 -10.06 19.68 14.72
CA PRO A 413 -10.04 20.53 15.90
C PRO A 413 -11.08 20.08 16.94
N ASN A 414 -12.18 19.42 16.52
CA ASN A 414 -13.36 19.16 17.36
C ASN A 414 -13.80 20.43 18.10
N SER A 415 -13.87 21.55 17.37
CA SER A 415 -14.16 22.86 17.95
C SER A 415 -15.66 23.02 18.14
N ASP A 416 -16.05 23.67 19.23
CA ASP A 416 -17.43 24.14 19.43
C ASP A 416 -17.72 25.40 18.58
N ASP A 417 -16.70 25.99 17.95
CA ASP A 417 -16.81 27.11 17.01
C ASP A 417 -17.19 26.60 15.61
N GLU A 418 -18.40 26.96 15.15
CA GLU A 418 -18.94 26.56 13.85
C GLU A 418 -18.07 27.06 12.68
N GLU A 419 -17.46 28.25 12.79
CA GLU A 419 -16.62 28.81 11.73
C GLU A 419 -15.30 28.04 11.60
N GLU A 420 -14.68 27.68 12.73
CA GLU A 420 -13.44 26.89 12.75
C GLU A 420 -13.69 25.47 12.22
N GLN A 421 -14.79 24.84 12.64
CA GLN A 421 -15.13 23.49 12.19
C GLN A 421 -15.52 23.47 10.70
N GLU A 422 -16.24 24.49 10.21
CA GLU A 422 -16.56 24.61 8.79
C GLU A 422 -15.29 24.84 7.95
N ALA A 423 -14.35 25.66 8.42
CA ALA A 423 -13.06 25.86 7.78
C ALA A 423 -12.25 24.55 7.69
N TYR A 424 -12.22 23.74 8.76
CA TYR A 424 -11.61 22.41 8.72
C TYR A 424 -12.35 21.44 7.78
N ASN A 425 -13.68 21.49 7.72
CA ASN A 425 -14.47 20.63 6.85
C ASN A 425 -14.23 20.92 5.36
N LYS A 426 -13.96 22.19 5.00
CA LYS A 426 -13.59 22.60 3.63
C LYS A 426 -12.17 22.21 3.24
N LYS A 427 -11.32 21.90 4.22
CA LYS A 427 -9.91 21.51 4.01
C LYS A 427 -9.78 20.22 3.20
N VAL A 428 -8.89 20.23 2.21
CA VAL A 428 -8.56 19.06 1.41
C VAL A 428 -7.72 18.10 2.26
N LYS A 429 -8.11 16.83 2.33
CA LYS A 429 -7.43 15.81 3.14
C LYS A 429 -6.87 14.73 2.23
N MET A 430 -5.56 14.56 2.22
CA MET A 430 -4.85 13.64 1.33
C MET A 430 -3.96 12.67 2.11
N LEU A 431 -4.01 11.41 1.69
CA LEU A 431 -3.13 10.35 2.16
C LEU A 431 -2.26 9.90 0.99
N LEU A 432 -0.96 10.16 1.07
CA LEU A 432 0.00 9.78 0.03
C LEU A 432 0.78 8.55 0.49
N ILE A 433 0.54 7.41 -0.18
CA ILE A 433 1.17 6.13 0.16
C ILE A 433 2.36 5.90 -0.77
N LEU A 434 3.56 5.80 -0.18
CA LEU A 434 4.83 5.70 -0.89
C LEU A 434 5.51 4.37 -0.52
N SER A 435 5.67 3.48 -1.50
CA SER A 435 6.31 2.16 -1.35
C SER A 435 7.08 1.79 -2.62
N ASP A 436 8.07 0.90 -2.49
CA ASP A 436 8.80 0.35 -3.65
C ASP A 436 8.11 -0.88 -4.27
N GLY A 437 6.89 -1.22 -3.82
CA GLY A 437 6.07 -2.29 -4.37
C GLY A 437 6.51 -3.71 -3.98
N GLN A 438 7.51 -3.84 -3.10
CA GLN A 438 7.96 -5.12 -2.58
C GLN A 438 7.25 -5.44 -1.25
N GLU A 439 6.03 -5.98 -1.32
CA GLU A 439 5.31 -6.44 -0.13
C GLU A 439 5.79 -7.82 0.33
N SER A 440 6.32 -7.91 1.55
CA SER A 440 6.72 -9.19 2.17
C SER A 440 5.56 -10.00 2.78
N LEU A 441 4.33 -9.48 2.74
CA LEU A 441 3.14 -10.14 3.28
C LEU A 441 1.98 -10.00 2.28
N ILE A 442 1.60 -11.11 1.64
CA ILE A 442 0.46 -11.19 0.72
C ILE A 442 -0.79 -10.72 1.45
N THR A 443 -1.28 -9.52 1.13
CA THR A 443 -2.63 -9.08 1.45
C THR A 443 -3.35 -8.76 0.15
N VAL A 444 -4.13 -9.70 -0.35
CA VAL A 444 -5.05 -9.45 -1.46
C VAL A 444 -6.19 -8.57 -0.91
N PHE A 445 -6.13 -7.27 -1.16
CA PHE A 445 -7.29 -6.40 -1.00
C PHE A 445 -8.19 -6.52 -2.24
N SER A 446 -9.32 -7.20 -2.10
CA SER A 446 -10.47 -7.00 -2.99
C SER A 446 -11.44 -6.08 -2.25
N ILE A 447 -11.44 -4.82 -2.64
CA ILE A 447 -12.49 -3.87 -2.26
C ILE A 447 -13.54 -3.99 -3.35
N ASN A 448 -14.65 -4.66 -3.06
CA ASN A 448 -15.86 -4.51 -3.86
C ASN A 448 -16.55 -3.23 -3.38
N TRP A 449 -16.70 -2.27 -4.29
CA TRP A 449 -17.58 -1.11 -4.13
C TRP A 449 -19.05 -1.51 -4.18
#